data_AF-A0A932Y531-F1
#
_entry.id   AF-A0A932Y531-F1
#
_cell.length_a   1.000
_cell.length_b   1.000
_cell.length_c   1.000
_cell.angle_alpha   90.00
_cell.angle_beta   90.00
_cell.angle_gamma   90.00
#
_symmetry.space_group_name_H-M   'P 1'
#
loop_
_entity.id
_entity.type
_entity.pdbx_description
1 polymer ?
#
loop_
_entity_poly.entity_id
_entity_poly.type
_entity_poly.pdbx_seq_one_letter_code
_entity_poly.pdbx_strand_id
1 'polypeptide(L)'
;MDLDVLKKKISTFRGDGGRVRISDGRLLMEILLAWEEWKGPSQKFYHAIGVSAKGMASIIGKAKKLRREGHFPAEEFKEIKVTEESGLKGCDVIELNWEKGRLIRFGQVDQLVDFLKKVA
;
A
#
# COMPACT_ATOMS: atom_id res chain seq x y z
N MET A 1 -7.09 2.77 -0.81
CA MET A 1 -8.38 2.35 -1.42
C MET A 1 -8.11 1.62 -2.73
N ASP A 2 -8.90 0.61 -3.10
CA ASP A 2 -8.76 -0.08 -4.39
C ASP A 2 -8.99 0.89 -5.58
N LEU A 3 -8.08 0.88 -6.56
CA LEU A 3 -8.13 1.74 -7.75
C LEU A 3 -9.34 1.44 -8.63
N ASP A 4 -9.85 0.20 -8.65
CA ASP A 4 -11.04 -0.15 -9.41
C ASP A 4 -12.31 0.44 -8.79
N VAL A 5 -12.38 0.49 -7.46
CA VAL A 5 -13.46 1.19 -6.75
C VAL A 5 -13.36 2.69 -7.02
N LEU A 6 -12.15 3.26 -6.97
CA LEU A 6 -11.93 4.67 -7.25
C LEU A 6 -12.34 5.05 -8.67
N LYS A 7 -11.98 4.22 -9.65
CA LYS A 7 -12.38 4.39 -11.06
C LYS A 7 -13.90 4.39 -11.22
N LYS A 8 -14.62 3.46 -10.55
CA LYS A 8 -16.08 3.42 -10.56
C LYS A 8 -16.68 4.68 -9.96
N LYS A 9 -16.19 5.14 -8.80
CA LYS A 9 -16.64 6.41 -8.19
C LYS A 9 -16.40 7.60 -9.10
N ILE A 10 -15.22 7.69 -9.73
CA ILE A 10 -14.92 8.77 -10.68
C ILE A 10 -15.86 8.76 -11.89
N SER A 11 -16.24 7.57 -12.36
CA SER A 11 -17.09 7.43 -13.55
C SER A 11 -18.49 8.04 -13.39
N THR A 12 -19.02 8.11 -12.15
CA THR A 12 -20.33 8.72 -11.88
C THR A 12 -20.34 10.24 -12.05
N PHE A 13 -19.16 10.88 -12.12
CA PHE A 13 -18.99 12.32 -12.31
C PHE A 13 -18.59 12.69 -13.74
N ARG A 14 -18.72 11.75 -14.69
CA ARG A 14 -18.43 11.97 -16.10
C ARG A 14 -19.65 12.57 -16.79
N GLY A 15 -19.49 13.78 -17.33
CA GLY A 15 -20.54 14.46 -18.09
C GLY A 15 -20.47 14.20 -19.59
N ASP A 16 -21.40 14.82 -20.31
CA ASP A 16 -21.45 14.78 -21.78
C ASP A 16 -20.14 15.30 -22.38
N GLY A 17 -19.52 14.50 -23.25
CA GLY A 17 -18.19 14.76 -23.80
C GLY A 17 -17.03 14.13 -23.01
N GLY A 18 -17.30 13.24 -22.05
CA GLY A 18 -16.28 12.41 -21.40
C GLY A 18 -15.40 13.14 -20.37
N ARG A 19 -15.71 14.40 -20.08
CA ARG A 19 -15.00 15.18 -19.06
C ARG A 19 -15.50 14.83 -17.66
N VAL A 20 -14.56 14.55 -16.78
CA VAL A 20 -14.83 14.28 -15.36
C VAL A 20 -14.87 15.61 -14.61
N ARG A 21 -15.95 15.88 -13.87
CA ARG A 21 -16.12 17.08 -13.04
C ARG A 21 -16.57 16.68 -11.64
N ILE A 22 -15.63 16.68 -10.70
CA ILE A 22 -15.89 16.24 -9.33
C ILE A 22 -16.28 17.44 -8.45
N SER A 23 -17.53 17.43 -7.99
CA SER A 23 -18.08 18.37 -7.02
C SER A 23 -17.98 17.86 -5.58
N ASP A 24 -17.92 16.55 -5.37
CA ASP A 24 -17.82 15.93 -4.05
C ASP A 24 -16.41 16.08 -3.45
N GLY A 25 -16.32 16.81 -2.32
CA GLY A 25 -15.09 16.99 -1.57
C GLY A 25 -14.50 15.69 -1.03
N ARG A 26 -15.34 14.72 -0.63
CA ARG A 26 -14.86 13.44 -0.10
C ARG A 26 -14.14 12.63 -1.18
N LEU A 27 -14.73 12.54 -2.37
CA LEU A 27 -14.09 11.89 -3.52
C LEU A 27 -12.80 12.61 -3.94
N LEU A 28 -12.74 13.95 -3.87
CA LEU A 28 -11.49 14.69 -4.11
C LEU A 28 -10.37 14.27 -3.16
N MET A 29 -10.69 14.05 -1.89
CA MET A 29 -9.72 13.57 -0.90
C MET A 29 -9.32 12.12 -1.11
N GLU A 30 -10.26 11.24 -1.42
CA GLU A 30 -9.93 9.84 -1.77
C GLU A 30 -8.97 9.77 -2.96
N ILE A 31 -9.18 10.62 -3.98
CA ILE A 31 -8.28 10.74 -5.14
C ILE A 31 -6.90 11.24 -4.72
N LEU A 32 -6.85 12.26 -3.85
CA LEU A 32 -5.59 12.83 -3.38
C LEU A 32 -4.78 11.82 -2.57
N LEU A 33 -5.42 11.10 -1.65
CA LEU A 33 -4.76 10.07 -0.84
C LEU A 33 -4.26 8.92 -1.71
N ALA A 34 -5.10 8.40 -2.62
CA ALA A 34 -4.69 7.35 -3.55
C ALA A 34 -3.52 7.79 -4.46
N TRP A 35 -3.48 9.07 -4.84
CA TRP A 35 -2.37 9.66 -5.58
C TRP A 35 -1.08 9.74 -4.75
N GLU A 36 -1.18 10.13 -3.47
CA GLU A 36 -0.04 10.22 -2.56
C GLU A 36 0.53 8.84 -2.20
N GLU A 37 -0.33 7.80 -2.12
CA GLU A 37 0.09 6.41 -1.88
C GLU A 37 0.69 5.72 -3.12
N TRP A 38 0.47 6.27 -4.32
CA TRP A 38 0.90 5.64 -5.56
C TRP A 38 2.43 5.68 -5.72
N LYS A 39 3.06 4.50 -5.73
CA LYS A 39 4.52 4.35 -5.85
C LYS A 39 5.05 4.31 -7.30
N GLY A 40 4.15 4.24 -8.29
CA GLY A 40 4.51 4.10 -9.70
C GLY A 40 4.56 5.44 -10.45
N PRO A 41 4.76 5.39 -11.78
CA PRO A 41 4.66 6.58 -12.62
C PRO A 41 3.27 7.22 -12.57
N SER A 42 3.23 8.54 -12.47
CA SER A 42 2.03 9.38 -12.51
C SER A 42 1.05 9.03 -13.64
N GLN A 43 1.57 8.81 -14.85
CA GLN A 43 0.76 8.48 -16.02
C GLN A 43 0.03 7.14 -15.87
N LYS A 44 0.67 6.15 -15.23
CA LYS A 44 0.05 4.84 -15.00
C LYS A 44 -1.09 4.93 -13.99
N PHE A 45 -0.96 5.77 -12.96
CA PHE A 45 -2.07 6.04 -12.04
C PHE A 45 -3.26 6.62 -12.79
N TYR A 46 -3.06 7.68 -13.58
CA TYR A 46 -4.15 8.32 -14.35
C TYR A 46 -4.87 7.31 -15.25
N HIS A 47 -4.12 6.43 -15.91
CA HIS A 47 -4.68 5.36 -16.71
C HIS A 47 -5.47 4.35 -15.87
N ALA A 48 -4.94 3.92 -14.72
CA ALA A 48 -5.59 2.99 -13.81
C ALA A 48 -6.96 3.50 -13.33
N ILE A 49 -7.05 4.79 -12.97
CA ILE A 49 -8.31 5.41 -12.54
C ILE A 49 -9.18 5.92 -13.71
N GLY A 50 -8.77 5.69 -14.96
CA GLY A 50 -9.57 5.94 -16.16
C GLY A 50 -9.73 7.42 -16.54
N VAL A 51 -8.73 8.25 -16.28
CA VAL A 51 -8.81 9.71 -16.46
C VAL A 51 -7.55 10.24 -17.19
N SER A 52 -7.69 11.35 -17.91
CA SER A 52 -6.55 11.97 -18.61
C SER A 52 -5.69 12.79 -17.64
N ALA A 53 -4.39 12.88 -17.92
CA ALA A 53 -3.44 13.64 -17.11
C ALA A 53 -3.85 15.11 -16.94
N LYS A 54 -4.35 15.74 -18.02
CA LYS A 54 -4.78 17.15 -18.03
C LYS A 54 -5.99 17.39 -17.11
N GLY A 55 -6.96 16.47 -17.09
CA GLY A 55 -8.10 16.55 -16.19
C GLY A 55 -7.70 16.31 -14.74
N MET A 56 -6.81 15.33 -14.52
CA MET A 56 -6.44 14.92 -13.17
C MET A 56 -5.58 15.95 -12.43
N ALA A 57 -4.71 16.68 -13.13
CA ALA A 57 -3.91 17.74 -12.52
C ALA A 57 -4.79 18.83 -11.85
N SER A 58 -5.89 19.23 -12.50
CA SER A 58 -6.83 20.22 -11.96
C SER A 58 -7.60 19.67 -10.74
N ILE A 59 -8.01 18.40 -10.80
CA ILE A 59 -8.71 17.71 -9.72
C ILE A 59 -7.82 17.60 -8.47
N ILE A 60 -6.58 17.14 -8.63
CA ILE A 60 -5.59 17.05 -7.55
C ILE A 60 -5.29 18.43 -6.97
N GLY A 61 -5.12 19.45 -7.82
CA GLY A 61 -4.90 20.83 -7.37
C GLY A 61 -6.05 21.36 -6.50
N LYS A 62 -7.30 21.10 -6.91
CA LYS A 62 -8.49 21.44 -6.13
C LYS A 62 -8.53 20.69 -4.79
N ALA A 63 -8.22 19.40 -4.79
CA ALA A 63 -8.16 18.60 -3.56
C ALA A 63 -7.10 19.12 -2.57
N LYS A 64 -5.89 19.42 -3.06
CA LYS A 64 -4.81 20.01 -2.24
C LYS A 64 -5.19 21.37 -1.67
N LYS A 65 -5.89 22.20 -2.45
CA LYS A 65 -6.39 23.50 -1.99
C LYS A 65 -7.37 23.33 -0.83
N LEU A 66 -8.37 22.45 -0.98
CA LEU A 66 -9.35 22.19 0.07
C LEU A 66 -8.72 21.61 1.35
N ARG A 67 -7.72 20.73 1.21
CA ARG A 67 -6.92 20.20 2.35
C ARG A 67 -6.20 21.34 3.10
N ARG A 68 -5.61 22.29 2.37
CA ARG A 68 -4.91 23.44 2.95
C ARG A 68 -5.86 24.40 3.67
N GLU A 69 -7.06 24.57 3.12
CA GLU A 69 -8.11 25.44 3.68
C GLU A 69 -8.84 24.81 4.88
N GLY A 70 -8.44 23.62 5.34
CA GLY A 70 -9.03 22.97 6.51
C GLY A 70 -10.46 22.47 6.29
N HIS A 71 -10.91 22.32 5.03
CA HIS A 71 -12.25 21.80 4.72
C HIS A 71 -12.42 20.33 5.08
N PHE A 72 -11.33 19.65 5.42
CA PHE A 72 -11.33 18.29 5.90
C PHE A 72 -10.66 18.27 7.28
N PRO A 73 -11.25 17.55 8.25
CA PRO A 73 -10.55 17.30 9.51
C PRO A 73 -9.19 16.68 9.17
N ALA A 74 -8.11 17.19 9.77
CA ALA A 74 -6.83 16.50 9.70
C ALA A 74 -7.10 15.06 10.13
N GLU A 75 -6.80 14.10 9.26
CA GLU A 75 -6.95 12.69 9.64
C GLU A 75 -6.18 12.51 10.94
N GLU A 76 -6.90 12.04 11.96
CA GLU A 76 -6.36 11.68 13.26
C GLU A 76 -5.13 10.83 13.01
N PHE A 77 -3.98 11.22 13.58
CA PHE A 77 -2.72 10.55 13.38
C PHE A 77 -2.88 9.05 13.68
N LYS A 78 -3.02 8.24 12.63
CA LYS A 78 -3.01 6.79 12.75
C LYS A 78 -1.54 6.42 12.90
N GLU A 79 -1.10 6.32 14.13
CA GLU A 79 0.17 5.70 14.47
C GLU A 79 0.23 4.36 13.75
N ILE A 80 1.06 4.28 12.71
CA ILE A 80 1.38 3.01 12.07
C ILE A 80 2.22 2.28 13.09
N LYS A 81 1.57 1.44 13.91
CA LYS A 81 2.27 0.36 14.59
C LYS A 81 2.84 -0.48 13.47
N VAL A 82 4.08 -0.19 13.10
CA VAL A 82 4.95 -1.18 12.49
C VAL A 82 5.06 -2.24 13.58
N THR A 83 4.09 -3.17 13.56
CA THR A 83 4.36 -4.47 14.14
C THR A 83 5.55 -4.88 13.33
N GLU A 84 6.72 -4.91 13.97
CA GLU A 84 7.84 -5.62 13.41
C GLU A 84 7.23 -6.96 13.04
N GLU A 85 7.02 -7.17 11.73
CA GLU A 85 6.95 -8.52 11.25
C GLU A 85 8.29 -9.07 11.69
N SER A 86 8.29 -9.78 12.81
CA SER A 86 9.33 -10.70 13.23
C SER A 86 9.39 -11.87 12.22
N GLY A 87 9.18 -11.58 10.94
CA GLY A 87 9.71 -12.34 9.84
C GLY A 87 11.14 -11.88 9.69
N LEU A 88 12.03 -12.58 10.40
CA LEU A 88 13.46 -12.65 10.14
C LEU A 88 13.69 -12.53 8.63
N LYS A 89 13.98 -11.32 8.16
CA LYS A 89 14.53 -11.10 6.83
C LYS A 89 15.96 -11.62 6.89
N GLY A 90 16.10 -12.92 6.65
CA GLY A 90 17.31 -13.64 6.33
C GLY A 90 18.56 -13.29 7.14
N CYS A 91 18.82 -14.03 8.22
CA CYS A 91 20.21 -14.43 8.54
C CYS A 91 20.38 -15.50 9.63
N ASP A 92 19.34 -15.94 10.34
CA ASP A 92 19.54 -16.82 11.51
C ASP A 92 18.97 -18.24 11.31
N VAL A 93 19.34 -18.89 10.20
CA VAL A 93 19.07 -20.33 10.02
C VAL A 93 20.27 -21.11 10.53
N ILE A 94 20.05 -21.98 11.51
CA ILE A 94 21.08 -22.84 12.07
C ILE A 94 21.16 -24.10 11.20
N GLU A 95 22.33 -24.38 10.63
CA GLU A 95 22.56 -25.56 9.80
C GLU A 95 23.35 -26.62 10.57
N LEU A 96 22.80 -27.83 10.66
CA LEU A 96 23.46 -29.01 11.22
C LEU A 96 23.82 -29.96 10.08
N ASN A 97 25.12 -30.20 9.89
CA ASN A 97 25.60 -31.24 8.99
C ASN A 97 25.45 -32.61 9.68
N TRP A 98 24.55 -33.43 9.16
CA TRP A 98 24.23 -34.76 9.63
C TRP A 98 24.86 -35.84 8.75
N GLU A 99 24.88 -37.08 9.24
CA GLU A 99 25.53 -38.19 8.56
C GLU A 99 25.09 -38.36 7.09
N LYS A 100 26.04 -38.82 6.26
CA LYS A 100 25.88 -39.05 4.82
C LYS A 100 25.50 -37.79 4.03
N GLY A 101 25.99 -36.62 4.45
CA GLY A 101 25.82 -35.36 3.75
C GLY A 101 24.39 -34.82 3.82
N ARG A 102 23.61 -35.24 4.82
CA ARG A 102 22.27 -34.69 5.06
C ARG A 102 22.41 -33.39 5.84
N LEU A 103 21.69 -32.36 5.45
CA LEU A 103 21.72 -31.06 6.13
C LEU A 103 20.35 -30.78 6.74
N ILE A 104 20.34 -30.48 8.04
CA ILE A 104 19.13 -30.14 8.79
C ILE A 104 19.19 -28.65 9.12
N ARG A 105 18.08 -27.93 8.87
CA ARG A 105 17.95 -26.49 9.09
C ARG A 105 16.96 -26.22 10.20
N PHE A 106 17.37 -25.44 11.19
CA PHE A 106 16.52 -25.01 12.30
C PHE A 106 16.30 -23.51 12.22
N GLY A 107 15.06 -23.07 12.36
CA GLY A 107 14.72 -21.65 12.39
C GLY A 107 14.90 -21.02 13.77
N GLN A 108 15.09 -21.84 14.81
CA GLN A 108 15.23 -21.42 16.20
C GLN A 108 16.18 -22.37 16.95
N VAL A 109 16.92 -21.83 17.93
CA VAL A 109 17.87 -22.61 18.77
C VAL A 109 17.17 -23.72 19.53
N ASP A 110 15.96 -23.46 20.06
CA ASP A 110 15.21 -24.44 20.85
C ASP A 110 14.90 -25.72 20.05
N GLN A 111 14.60 -25.59 18.76
CA GLN A 111 14.34 -26.73 17.87
C GLN A 111 15.59 -27.61 17.69
N LEU A 112 16.78 -27.00 17.62
CA LEU A 112 18.04 -27.74 17.60
C LEU A 112 18.28 -28.46 18.93
N VAL A 113 18.08 -27.77 20.07
CA VAL A 113 18.29 -28.37 21.39
C VAL A 113 17.35 -29.56 21.62
N ASP A 114 16.08 -29.43 21.25
CA ASP A 114 15.11 -30.52 21.35
C ASP A 114 15.45 -31.69 20.43
N PHE A 115 15.96 -31.41 19.22
CA PHE A 115 16.46 -32.45 18.32
C PHE A 115 17.64 -33.18 18.96
N LEU A 116 18.66 -32.47 19.45
CA LEU A 116 19.85 -33.04 20.06
C LEU A 116 19.53 -33.88 21.30
N LYS A 117 18.59 -33.44 22.14
CA LYS A 117 18.12 -34.22 23.31
C LYS A 117 17.40 -35.51 22.94
N LYS A 118 16.81 -35.59 21.74
CA LYS A 118 16.11 -36.80 21.26
C LYS A 118 17.04 -37.80 20.60
N VAL A 119 18.16 -37.35 20.04
CA VAL A 119 19.12 -38.20 19.32
C VAL A 119 20.34 -38.58 20.16
N ALA A 120 20.57 -37.91 21.29
CA ALA A 120 21.48 -38.34 22.36
C ALA A 120 20.83 -39.42 23.24
#